data_AF-A0A9W8I346-F1
#
_entry.id   AF-A0A9W8I346-F1
#
_cell.length_a   1.000
_cell.length_b   1.000
_cell.length_c   1.000
_cell.angle_alpha   90.00
_cell.angle_beta   90.00
_cell.angle_gamma   90.00
#
_symmetry.space_group_name_H-M   'P 1'
#
loop_
_entity.id
_entity.type
_entity.pdbx_description
1 polymer ?
#
loop_
_entity_poly.entity_id
_entity_poly.type
_entity_poly.pdbx_seq_one_letter_code
_entity_poly.pdbx_strand_id
1 'polypeptide(L)'
;GDVLRYPRTIGGFPVSYIRDLTIGFEMNNVDQQLQRLSFDENEYWPKFPVSQSSHMITFETRNGGRLTMRTSGTEPKLKYYLEVCNLEDDREAAARDLDIMAQAIAKELVRSSENRI
;
A
#
# COMPACT_ATOMS: atom_id res chain seq x y z
N GLY A 1 5.26 20.87 9.27
CA GLY A 1 5.41 19.41 9.25
C GLY A 1 4.94 18.93 7.90
N ASP A 2 5.69 18.01 7.29
CA ASP A 2 5.31 17.44 6.01
C ASP A 2 4.00 16.66 6.14
N VAL A 3 3.10 16.85 5.18
CA VAL A 3 1.80 16.14 5.16
C VAL A 3 1.99 14.89 4.31
N LEU A 4 1.93 13.72 4.95
CA LEU A 4 1.98 12.44 4.26
C LEU A 4 0.72 12.26 3.40
N ARG A 5 0.90 11.88 2.14
CA ARG A 5 -0.18 11.65 1.17
C ARG A 5 -0.09 10.24 0.63
N TYR A 6 -0.93 9.37 1.16
CA TYR A 6 -1.08 8.00 0.66
C TYR A 6 -2.25 7.88 -0.30
N PRO A 7 -2.23 6.92 -1.25
CA PRO A 7 -3.40 6.61 -2.05
C PRO A 7 -4.56 6.17 -1.15
N ARG A 8 -5.76 6.69 -1.43
CA ARG A 8 -7.01 6.29 -0.74
C ARG A 8 -7.71 5.12 -1.41
N THR A 9 -7.33 4.86 -2.66
CA THR A 9 -7.80 3.73 -3.47
C THR A 9 -6.63 3.17 -4.26
N ILE A 10 -6.68 1.89 -4.60
CA ILE A 10 -5.78 1.26 -5.57
C ILE A 10 -6.66 0.48 -6.54
N GLY A 11 -6.63 0.85 -7.83
CA GLY A 11 -7.50 0.22 -8.84
C GLY A 11 -8.99 0.42 -8.55
N GLY A 12 -9.34 1.54 -7.90
CA GLY A 12 -10.70 1.84 -7.46
C GLY A 12 -11.12 1.20 -6.12
N PHE A 13 -10.35 0.24 -5.59
CA PHE A 13 -10.66 -0.40 -4.31
C PHE A 13 -10.18 0.46 -3.13
N PRO A 14 -11.05 0.77 -2.13
CA PRO A 14 -10.66 1.57 -0.98
C PRO A 14 -9.52 0.95 -0.18
N VAL A 15 -8.52 1.76 0.16
CA VAL A 15 -7.41 1.37 1.04
C VAL A 15 -7.90 1.38 2.49
N SER A 16 -8.01 0.20 3.08
CA SER A 16 -8.43 0.02 4.47
C SER A 16 -7.25 0.06 5.44
N TYR A 17 -6.03 -0.21 4.98
CA TYR A 17 -4.87 -0.34 5.85
C TYR A 17 -3.61 0.21 5.19
N ILE A 18 -2.76 0.84 5.99
CA ILE A 18 -1.44 1.34 5.59
C ILE A 18 -0.41 0.99 6.66
N ARG A 19 0.76 0.50 6.25
CA ARG A 19 1.97 0.46 7.08
C ARG A 19 3.15 0.97 6.28
N ASP A 20 3.84 1.97 6.79
CA ASP A 20 5.09 2.49 6.25
C ASP A 20 6.20 2.31 7.30
N LEU A 21 7.05 1.31 7.08
CA LEU A 21 8.22 1.04 7.93
C LEU A 21 9.41 1.93 7.61
N THR A 22 9.30 2.82 6.63
CA THR A 22 10.30 3.84 6.33
C THR A 22 10.27 4.94 7.38
N ILE A 23 9.07 5.41 7.70
CA ILE A 23 8.86 6.58 8.56
C ILE A 23 8.23 6.24 9.91
N GLY A 24 7.77 5.00 10.09
CA GLY A 24 7.13 4.57 11.33
C GLY A 24 5.66 4.97 11.40
N PHE A 25 4.86 4.46 10.46
CA PHE A 25 3.42 4.70 10.43
C PHE A 25 2.67 3.38 10.20
N GLU A 26 1.61 3.13 10.98
CA GLU A 26 0.70 1.99 10.81
C GLU A 26 -0.71 2.39 11.22
N MET A 27 -1.67 2.09 10.36
CA MET A 27 -3.06 2.47 10.57
C MET A 27 -4.05 1.52 9.89
N ASN A 28 -5.13 1.23 10.60
CA ASN A 28 -6.28 0.46 10.13
C ASN A 28 -7.49 1.37 9.87
N ASN A 29 -8.46 0.87 9.09
CA ASN A 29 -9.70 1.55 8.71
C ASN A 29 -9.46 2.97 8.14
N VAL A 30 -8.40 3.11 7.35
CA VAL A 30 -7.97 4.39 6.79
C VAL A 30 -9.06 5.01 5.91
N ASP A 31 -9.77 4.21 5.14
CA ASP A 31 -10.92 4.58 4.31
C ASP A 31 -12.08 5.19 5.10
N GLN A 32 -12.27 4.79 6.35
CA GLN A 32 -13.34 5.27 7.22
C GLN A 32 -12.99 6.59 7.92
N GLN A 33 -11.72 7.01 7.90
CA GLN A 33 -11.33 8.26 8.51
C GLN A 33 -11.59 9.46 7.58
N LEU A 34 -12.38 10.42 8.09
CA LEU A 34 -12.83 11.62 7.37
C LEU A 34 -11.86 12.81 7.44
N GLN A 35 -10.74 12.72 8.16
CA GLN A 35 -9.91 13.89 8.47
C GLN A 35 -8.41 13.68 8.19
N ARG A 36 -7.70 14.80 8.00
CA ARG A 36 -6.24 14.86 7.92
C ARG A 36 -5.65 14.10 9.10
N LEU A 37 -4.90 13.05 8.82
CA LEU A 37 -4.19 12.26 9.83
C LEU A 37 -3.20 13.18 10.57
N SER A 38 -3.44 13.40 11.87
CA SER A 38 -2.45 13.97 12.77
C SER A 38 -1.60 12.83 13.32
N PHE A 39 -0.29 12.87 13.05
CA PHE A 39 0.65 11.84 13.47
C PHE A 39 1.02 12.05 14.94
N ASP A 40 0.44 11.25 15.84
CA ASP A 40 1.06 11.00 17.14
C ASP A 40 1.88 9.70 17.02
N GLU A 41 3.19 9.81 17.25
CA GLU A 41 4.13 8.69 17.21
C GLU A 41 3.77 7.58 18.22
N ASN A 42 2.93 7.84 19.23
CA ASN A 42 2.50 6.79 20.17
C ASN A 42 1.23 6.07 19.73
N GLU A 43 0.44 6.65 18.81
CA GLU A 43 -0.85 6.10 18.39
C GLU A 43 -0.71 5.25 17.12
N TYR A 44 0.08 5.72 16.16
CA TYR A 44 0.16 5.15 14.81
C TYR A 44 1.50 4.45 14.54
N TRP A 45 2.20 3.97 15.56
CA TRP A 45 3.51 3.32 15.38
C TRP A 45 3.38 1.83 15.03
N PRO A 46 4.15 1.34 14.04
CA PRO A 46 4.13 -0.07 13.69
C PRO A 46 4.76 -0.94 14.77
N LYS A 47 4.26 -2.18 14.87
CA LYS A 47 4.89 -3.21 15.73
C LYS A 47 6.20 -3.74 15.18
N PHE A 48 6.41 -3.61 13.87
CA PHE A 48 7.62 -4.08 13.19
C PHE A 48 8.75 -3.05 13.25
N PRO A 49 10.02 -3.48 13.14
CA PRO A 49 11.15 -2.56 13.13
C PRO A 49 11.04 -1.51 12.02
N VAL A 50 11.23 -0.23 12.39
CA VAL A 50 11.24 0.90 11.47
C VAL A 50 12.67 1.17 11.01
N SER A 51 12.85 1.37 9.71
CA SER A 51 14.16 1.62 9.11
C SER A 51 14.02 2.49 7.87
N GLN A 52 14.53 3.72 7.97
CA GLN A 52 14.52 4.69 6.86
C GLN A 52 15.29 4.20 5.63
N SER A 53 16.27 3.30 5.79
CA SER A 53 17.05 2.75 4.68
C SER A 53 16.40 1.54 3.99
N SER A 54 15.36 0.96 4.59
CA SER A 54 14.70 -0.25 4.09
C SER A 54 13.60 0.03 3.07
N HIS A 55 13.04 1.24 3.08
CA HIS A 55 11.90 1.71 2.29
C HIS A 55 10.86 0.63 2.00
N MET A 56 9.94 0.39 2.95
CA MET A 56 8.91 -0.65 2.82
C MET A 56 7.53 -0.11 3.21
N ILE A 57 6.58 -0.25 2.29
CA ILE A 57 5.20 0.20 2.49
C ILE A 57 4.23 -0.92 2.13
N THR A 58 3.25 -1.18 3.00
CA THR A 58 2.19 -2.17 2.82
C THR A 58 0.83 -1.48 2.81
N PHE A 59 -0.02 -1.88 1.88
CA PHE A 59 -1.42 -1.48 1.77
C PHE A 59 -2.32 -2.71 1.85
N GLU A 60 -3.48 -2.59 2.48
CA GLU A 60 -4.60 -3.52 2.27
C GLU A 60 -5.82 -2.76 1.77
N THR A 61 -6.61 -3.43 0.95
CA THR A 61 -7.78 -2.89 0.26
C THR A 61 -9.02 -3.70 0.58
N ARG A 62 -10.20 -3.06 0.49
CA ARG A 62 -11.47 -3.66 0.91
C ARG A 62 -11.90 -4.90 0.11
N ASN A 63 -11.40 -5.07 -1.11
CA ASN A 63 -11.62 -6.29 -1.90
C ASN A 63 -10.68 -7.44 -1.50
N GLY A 64 -9.89 -7.28 -0.42
CA GLY A 64 -8.98 -8.30 0.07
C GLY A 64 -7.60 -8.29 -0.60
N GLY A 65 -7.29 -7.23 -1.35
CA GLY A 65 -5.96 -7.04 -1.93
C GLY A 65 -4.94 -6.56 -0.90
N ARG A 66 -3.77 -7.18 -0.87
CA ARG A 66 -2.62 -6.79 -0.06
C ARG A 66 -1.39 -6.56 -0.94
N LEU A 67 -0.89 -5.33 -0.90
CA LEU A 67 0.27 -4.87 -1.66
C LEU A 67 1.40 -4.54 -0.70
N THR A 68 2.59 -5.11 -0.90
CA THR A 68 3.81 -4.66 -0.21
C THR A 68 4.85 -4.24 -1.23
N MET A 69 5.28 -2.97 -1.15
CA MET A 69 6.33 -2.38 -1.96
C MET A 69 7.59 -2.21 -1.15
N ARG A 70 8.76 -2.49 -1.76
CA ARG A 70 10.06 -2.29 -1.14
C ARG A 70 11.16 -1.93 -2.15
N THR A 71 12.18 -1.20 -1.71
CA THR A 71 13.40 -1.06 -2.50
C THR A 71 14.29 -2.30 -2.37
N SER A 72 15.06 -2.58 -3.42
CA SER A 72 16.15 -3.55 -3.34
C SER A 72 17.38 -2.91 -2.71
N GLY A 73 18.01 -3.58 -1.75
CA GLY A 73 19.17 -3.02 -1.03
C GLY A 73 20.47 -3.01 -1.83
N THR A 74 20.55 -3.78 -2.92
CA THR A 74 21.78 -3.97 -3.70
C THR A 74 21.66 -3.55 -5.17
N GLU A 75 20.45 -3.22 -5.63
CA GLU A 75 20.19 -2.86 -7.04
C GLU A 75 19.16 -1.72 -7.10
N PRO A 76 19.18 -0.86 -8.12
CA PRO A 76 18.19 0.21 -8.29
C PRO A 76 16.86 -0.36 -8.81
N LYS A 77 16.22 -1.22 -8.01
CA LYS A 77 14.95 -1.90 -8.36
C LYS A 77 13.89 -1.67 -7.29
N LEU A 78 12.69 -1.33 -7.73
CA LEU A 78 11.48 -1.40 -6.92
C LEU A 78 10.91 -2.82 -7.03
N LYS A 79 10.69 -3.48 -5.89
CA LYS A 79 10.05 -4.79 -5.81
C LYS A 79 8.69 -4.63 -5.15
N TYR A 80 7.67 -5.33 -5.65
CA TYR A 80 6.39 -5.40 -4.98
C TYR A 80 5.82 -6.81 -5.02
N TYR A 81 5.01 -7.12 -4.01
CA TYR A 81 4.24 -8.34 -3.87
C TYR A 81 2.77 -7.94 -3.78
N LEU A 82 1.92 -8.58 -4.57
CA LEU A 82 0.48 -8.37 -4.57
C LEU A 82 -0.21 -9.73 -4.44
N GLU A 83 -1.13 -9.82 -3.51
CA GLU A 83 -2.07 -10.94 -3.35
C GLU A 83 -3.49 -10.39 -3.20
N VAL A 84 -4.50 -11.16 -3.64
CA VAL A 84 -5.92 -10.83 -3.45
C VAL A 84 -6.60 -12.08 -2.92
N CYS A 85 -7.28 -11.95 -1.77
CA CYS A 85 -8.04 -13.01 -1.14
C CYS A 85 -9.45 -12.50 -0.84
N ASN A 86 -10.46 -13.04 -1.53
CA ASN A 86 -11.85 -12.67 -1.26
C ASN A 86 -12.48 -13.59 -0.21
N LEU A 87 -13.46 -13.06 0.52
CA LEU A 87 -14.15 -13.80 1.59
C LEU A 87 -15.10 -14.87 1.03
N GLU A 88 -15.50 -14.75 -0.23
CA GLU A 88 -16.51 -15.61 -0.87
C GLU A 88 -15.91 -16.84 -1.57
N ASP A 89 -14.58 -17.05 -1.48
CA ASP A 89 -13.84 -18.13 -2.17
C ASP A 89 -14.09 -18.18 -3.69
N ASP A 90 -14.45 -17.03 -4.29
CA ASP A 90 -14.61 -16.89 -5.73
C ASP A 90 -13.26 -16.61 -6.38
N ARG A 91 -12.60 -17.69 -6.80
CA ARG A 91 -11.29 -17.61 -7.46
C ARG A 91 -11.28 -16.75 -8.72
N GLU A 92 -12.37 -16.73 -9.49
CA GLU A 92 -12.42 -15.94 -10.72
C GLU A 92 -12.52 -14.45 -10.42
N ALA A 93 -13.33 -14.06 -9.42
CA ALA A 93 -13.37 -12.69 -8.94
C ALA A 93 -12.01 -12.24 -8.38
N ALA A 94 -11.36 -13.06 -7.56
CA ALA A 94 -10.04 -12.76 -7.02
C ALA A 94 -8.99 -12.57 -8.14
N ALA A 95 -9.04 -13.39 -9.20
CA ALA A 95 -8.14 -13.26 -10.34
C ALA A 95 -8.39 -11.98 -11.15
N ARG A 96 -9.65 -11.60 -11.36
CA ARG A 96 -10.02 -10.33 -12.02
C ARG A 96 -9.54 -9.12 -11.22
N ASP A 97 -9.79 -9.13 -9.92
CA ASP A 97 -9.38 -8.06 -9.01
C ASP A 97 -7.85 -7.93 -8.94
N LEU A 98 -7.14 -9.07 -8.94
CA LEU A 98 -5.68 -9.11 -8.99
C LEU A 98 -5.14 -8.43 -10.26
N ASP A 99 -5.73 -8.71 -11.42
CA ASP A 99 -5.34 -8.08 -12.69
C ASP A 99 -5.59 -6.56 -12.68
N ILE A 100 -6.77 -6.14 -12.20
CA ILE A 100 -7.12 -4.73 -12.02
C ILE A 100 -6.10 -4.03 -11.11
N MET A 101 -5.80 -4.60 -9.95
CA MET A 101 -4.85 -4.02 -9.01
C MET A 101 -3.43 -4.01 -9.56
N ALA A 102 -2.99 -5.05 -10.27
CA ALA A 102 -1.67 -5.09 -10.89
C ALA A 102 -1.47 -3.97 -11.92
N GLN A 103 -2.47 -3.76 -12.79
CA GLN A 103 -2.47 -2.66 -13.76
C GLN A 103 -2.50 -1.30 -13.05
N ALA A 104 -3.30 -1.17 -11.99
CA ALA A 104 -3.38 0.05 -11.20
C ALA A 104 -2.06 0.38 -10.50
N ILE A 105 -1.32 -0.59 -9.96
CA ILE A 105 0.00 -0.36 -9.35
C ILE A 105 0.95 0.26 -10.37
N ALA A 106 1.04 -0.30 -11.57
CA ALA A 106 1.92 0.22 -12.62
C ALA A 106 1.54 1.65 -13.02
N LYS A 107 0.24 1.94 -13.11
CA LYS A 107 -0.27 3.24 -13.59
C LYS A 107 -0.34 4.32 -12.51
N GLU A 108 -0.89 4.02 -11.35
CA GLU A 108 -1.25 4.99 -10.30
C GLU A 108 -0.10 5.21 -9.30
N LEU A 109 0.58 4.13 -8.91
CA LEU A 109 1.61 4.17 -7.86
C LEU A 109 3.01 4.32 -8.45
N VAL A 110 3.39 3.41 -9.36
CA VAL A 110 4.71 3.43 -10.02
C VAL A 110 4.77 4.50 -11.09
N ARG A 111 3.64 4.82 -11.72
CA ARG A 111 3.54 5.75 -12.86
C ARG A 111 4.58 5.44 -13.93
N SER A 112 4.65 4.15 -14.29
CA SER A 112 5.62 3.59 -15.24
C SER A 112 5.83 4.44 -16.50
N SER A 113 4.75 4.94 -17.10
CA SER A 113 4.82 5.80 -18.29
C SER A 113 5.49 7.15 -18.06
N GLU A 114 5.33 7.75 -16.86
CA GLU A 114 5.94 9.03 -16.48
C GLU A 114 7.41 8.83 -16.08
N ASN A 115 7.67 7.76 -15.33
CA ASN A 115 8.98 7.45 -14.77
C ASN A 115 9.90 6.68 -15.73
N ARG A 116 9.43 6.41 -16.96
CA ARG A 116 10.16 5.70 -18.03
C ARG A 116 10.62 4.30 -17.62
N ILE A 117 9.75 3.55 -16.93
CA ILE A 117 9.99 2.19 -16.43
C ILE A 117 8.90 1.24 -16.90
#